data_AF-A0A6J6XRH3-F1
#
_entry.id   AF-A0A6J6XRH3-F1
#
_cell.length_a   1.000
_cell.length_b   1.000
_cell.length_c   1.000
_cell.angle_alpha   90.00
_cell.angle_beta   90.00
_cell.angle_gamma   90.00
#
_symmetry.space_group_name_H-M   'P 1'
#
loop_
_entity.id
_entity.type
_entity.pdbx_description
1 polymer ?
#
loop_
_entity_poly.entity_id
_entity_poly.type
_entity_poly.pdbx_seq_one_letter_code
_entity_poly.pdbx_strand_id
1 'polypeptide(L)' 'MRLLDRNDEFVAEMPVSKLGEFRFFAAAGDWTIVTLVPSATKRTPTTAELGKIVDINIQLA' A
#
# COMPACT_ATOMS: atom_id res chain seq x y z
N MET A 1 -0.82 -5.44 5.32
CA MET A 1 -1.04 -4.27 4.45
C MET A 1 -1.99 -4.66 3.37
N ARG A 2 -3.01 -3.84 3.06
CA ARG A 2 -3.91 -4.09 1.93
C ARG A 2 -3.63 -3.10 0.80
N LEU A 3 -3.85 -3.55 -0.43
CA LEU A 3 -3.85 -2.72 -1.62
C LEU A 3 -5.26 -2.70 -2.19
N LEU A 4 -5.77 -1.49 -2.41
CA LEU A 4 -7.05 -1.26 -3.08
C LEU A 4 -6.81 -0.56 -4.41
N ASP A 5 -7.66 -0.84 -5.39
CA ASP A 5 -7.66 -0.14 -6.68
C ASP A 5 -8.33 1.25 -6.59
N ARG A 6 -8.47 1.91 -7.74
CA ARG A 6 -9.10 3.24 -7.87
C ARG A 6 -10.57 3.29 -7.41
N ASN A 7 -11.24 2.15 -7.33
CA ASN A 7 -12.64 2.02 -6.93
C ASN A 7 -12.76 1.60 -5.46
N ASP A 8 -11.66 1.65 -4.70
CA ASP A 8 -11.55 1.13 -3.35
C ASP A 8 -11.81 -0.39 -3.23
N GLU A 9 -11.68 -1.13 -4.34
CA GLU A 9 -11.84 -2.58 -4.34
C GLU A 9 -10.58 -3.27 -3.85
N PHE A 10 -10.74 -4.30 -3.01
CA PHE A 10 -9.62 -5.09 -2.50
C PHE A 10 -8.95 -5.89 -3.61
N VAL A 11 -7.64 -5.69 -3.78
CA VAL A 11 -6.85 -6.40 -4.80
C VAL A 11 -5.87 -7.38 -4.18
N ALA A 12 -5.18 -6.99 -3.10
CA ALA A 12 -4.19 -7.85 -2.45
C ALA A 12 -3.99 -7.49 -0.98
N GLU A 13 -3.52 -8.48 -0.21
CA GLU A 13 -3.00 -8.28 1.14
C GLU A 13 -1.61 -8.88 1.25
N MET A 14 -0.64 -8.11 1.73
CA MET A 14 0.74 -8.54 1.96
C MET A 14 1.10 -8.42 3.44
N PRO A 15 1.84 -9.41 4.00
CA PRO A 15 2.40 -9.30 5.33
C PRO A 15 3.49 -8.24 5.38
N VAL A 16 3.65 -7.61 6.55
CA VAL A 16 4.75 -6.68 6.82
C VAL A 16 5.90 -7.47 7.42
N SER A 17 7.13 -7.16 6.99
CA SER A 17 8.33 -7.75 7.60
C SER A 17 8.51 -7.29 9.05
N LYS A 18 9.41 -7.93 9.80
CA LYS A 18 9.74 -7.48 11.17
C LYS A 18 10.32 -6.06 11.21
N LEU A 19 10.86 -5.59 10.08
CA LEU A 19 11.44 -4.25 9.93
C LEU A 19 10.43 -3.23 9.38
N GLY A 20 9.15 -3.61 9.22
CA GLY A 20 8.13 -2.69 8.71
C GLY A 20 8.04 -2.63 7.18
N GLU A 21 8.79 -3.47 6.47
CA GLU A 21 8.85 -3.43 5.01
C GLU A 21 7.68 -4.17 4.38
N PHE A 22 7.25 -3.69 3.21
CA PHE A 22 6.23 -4.34 2.38
C PHE A 22 6.54 -4.06 0.90
N ARG A 23 6.01 -4.88 0.00
CA ARG A 23 6.12 -4.68 -1.44
C ARG A 23 4.87 -5.18 -2.15
N PHE A 24 4.35 -4.35 -3.04
CA PHE A 24 3.33 -4.74 -4.01
C PHE A 24 3.90 -4.66 -5.43
N PHE A 25 3.40 -5.52 -6.30
CA PHE A 25 3.58 -5.42 -7.74
C PHE A 25 2.20 -5.16 -8.33
N ALA A 26 2.02 -4.00 -8.95
CA ALA A 26 0.72 -3.54 -9.42
C ALA A 26 0.85 -2.95 -10.83
N ALA A 27 -0.25 -2.97 -11.57
CA ALA A 27 -0.30 -2.30 -12.86
C ALA A 27 -0.16 -0.78 -12.69
N ALA A 28 0.21 -0.08 -13.76
CA ALA A 28 0.25 1.38 -13.75
C ALA A 28 -1.15 1.95 -13.48
N GLY A 29 -1.25 2.96 -12.62
CA GLY A 29 -2.51 3.57 -12.21
C GLY A 29 -2.54 3.98 -10.74
N ASP A 30 -3.72 4.41 -10.28
CA ASP A 30 -3.93 4.85 -8.91
C ASP A 30 -4.30 3.68 -7.99
N TRP A 31 -3.75 3.73 -6.80
CA TRP A 31 -3.86 2.70 -5.78
C TRP A 31 -4.00 3.32 -4.39
N THR A 32 -4.60 2.58 -3.46
CA THR A 32 -4.63 2.94 -2.05
C THR A 32 -4.00 1.84 -1.22
N ILE A 33 -2.96 2.18 -0.45
CA ILE A 33 -2.38 1.29 0.55
C ILE A 33 -3.12 1.51 1.88
N VAL A 34 -3.71 0.45 2.41
CA VAL A 34 -4.35 0.47 3.73
C VAL A 34 -3.47 -0.25 4.73
N THR A 35 -2.98 0.52 5.69
CA THR A 35 -2.22 0.06 6.85
C THR A 35 -3.19 -0.26 7.97
N LEU A 36 -3.18 -1.52 8.40
CA LEU A 36 -4.01 -2.01 9.50
C LEU A 36 -3.05 -2.47 10.60
N VAL A 37 -2.95 -1.70 11.67
CA VAL A 37 -2.20 -2.06 12.88
C VAL A 37 -3.13 -2.00 14.09
N PRO A 38 -2.81 -2.67 15.22
CA PRO A 38 -3.69 -2.70 16.38
C PRO A 38 -4.11 -1.31 16.90
N SER A 39 -3.25 -0.30 16.75
CA SER A 39 -3.49 1.06 17.24
C SER A 39 -4.17 1.99 16.23
N ALA A 40 -4.16 1.66 14.93
CA ALA A 40 -4.58 2.60 13.90
C ALA A 40 -4.89 1.93 12.55
N THR A 41 -5.77 2.58 11.80
CA THR A 41 -5.94 2.35 10.36
C THR A 41 -5.53 3.60 9.60
N LYS A 42 -4.66 3.46 8.61
CA LYS A 42 -4.22 4.58 7.76
C LYS A 42 -4.34 4.22 6.28
N ARG A 43 -4.92 5.14 5.50
CA ARG A 43 -5.02 5.02 4.03
C ARG A 43 -3.99 5.95 3.41
N THR A 44 -3.21 5.42 2.47
CA THR A 44 -2.15 6.16 1.76
C THR A 44 -2.39 6.02 0.26
N PRO A 45 -2.94 7.05 -0.41
CA PRO A 45 -3.03 7.09 -1.86
C PRO A 45 -1.64 7.09 -2.49
N THR A 46 -1.48 6.38 -3.60
CA THR A 46 -0.25 6.37 -4.39
C THR A 46 -0.57 6.08 -5.85
N THR A 47 0.31 6.48 -6.75
CA THR A 47 0.20 6.14 -8.17
C THR A 47 1.40 5.28 -8.55
N ALA A 48 1.18 4.22 -9.30
CA ALA A 48 2.22 3.38 -9.86
C ALA A 48 2.40 3.68 -11.35
N GLU A 49 3.63 3.64 -11.84
CA GLU A 49 3.97 3.80 -13.24
C GLU A 49 4.75 2.58 -13.74
N LEU A 50 4.59 2.24 -15.02
CA LEU A 50 5.26 1.08 -15.60
C LEU A 50 6.79 1.29 -15.55
N GLY A 51 7.50 0.32 -14.97
CA GLY A 51 8.96 0.34 -14.88
C GLY A 51 9.53 1.31 -13.83
N LYS A 52 8.69 1.97 -13.02
CA LYS A 52 9.15 2.83 -11.91
C LYS A 52 8.85 2.19 -10.56
N ILE A 53 9.81 2.30 -9.66
CA ILE A 53 9.63 1.95 -8.24
C ILE A 53 9.16 3.21 -7.52
N VAL A 54 8.13 3.05 -6.70
CA VAL A 54 7.62 4.11 -5.83
C VAL A 54 7.93 3.72 -4.39
N ASP A 55 8.81 4.48 -3.75
CA ASP A 55 9.14 4.29 -2.34
C ASP A 55 8.14 5.07 -1.47
N ILE A 56 7.52 4.36 -0.52
CA ILE A 56 6.43 4.90 0.30
C ILE A 56 6.80 4.75 1.75
N ASN A 57 6.91 5.89 2.45
CA ASN A 57 7.12 5.91 3.90
C ASN A 57 5.78 6.19 4.61
N ILE A 58 5.36 5.26 5.47
CA ILE A 58 4.11 5.35 6.20
C ILE A 58 4.41 5.56 7.68
N GLN A 59 4.21 6.79 8.15
CA GLN A 59 4.26 7.11 9.57
C GLN A 59 2.90 6.87 10.22
N LEU A 60 2.89 6.09 11.30
CA LEU A 60 1.74 5.89 12.17
C LEU A 60 1.85 6.91 13.30
N ALA A 61 0.76 7.65 13.55
CA ALA A 61 0.68 8.62 14.64
C ALA A 61 0.54 7.93 15.99
#